data_AF-A0A316L216-F1
#
_entry.id   AF-A0A316L216-F1
#
_cell.length_a   1.000
_cell.length_b   1.000
_cell.length_c   1.000
_cell.angle_alpha   90.00
_cell.angle_beta   90.00
_cell.angle_gamma   90.00
#
_symmetry.space_group_name_H-M   'P 1'
#
loop_
_entity.id
_entity.type
_entity.pdbx_description
1 polymer ?
#
loop_
_entity_poly.entity_id
_entity_poly.type
_entity_poly.pdbx_seq_one_letter_code
_entity_poly.pdbx_strand_id
1 'polypeptide(L)'
;MKNLKGIWLMIKTGDDYCSPEFIEFENNHIFHFELVEANGGRLSKKTTDWNEKISESKYEFVNVNRIRIFRMGKTHKIISETESITEDTEFATDYERIFPTKTELSKKQIEALEFKAEWNNEKIPIIFNKGLDSSTIKEINKRLNREGQKLVLENFQGTYFASIYDNGERRTLIGIREIDEEKAILFGFPEKPYEILAE
;
A
#
# COMPACT_ATOMS: atom_id res chain seq x y z
N MET A 1 19.67 -12.29 15.45
CA MET A 1 18.24 -12.29 15.06
C MET A 1 17.99 -11.10 14.14
N LYS A 2 17.31 -11.30 13.00
CA LYS A 2 16.86 -10.18 12.17
C LYS A 2 15.75 -9.43 12.93
N ASN A 3 15.84 -8.11 13.02
CA ASN A 3 14.97 -7.27 13.84
C ASN A 3 13.56 -7.21 13.23
N LEU A 4 12.52 -7.69 13.93
CA LEU A 4 11.13 -7.61 13.49
C LEU A 4 10.41 -6.34 13.97
N LYS A 5 11.02 -5.58 14.88
CA LYS A 5 10.41 -4.38 15.47
C LYS A 5 10.15 -3.32 14.39
N GLY A 6 8.94 -2.80 14.38
CA GLY A 6 8.49 -1.75 13.47
C GLY A 6 7.09 -2.05 12.93
N ILE A 7 6.59 -1.11 12.14
CA ILE A 7 5.35 -1.24 11.39
C ILE A 7 5.69 -1.66 9.97
N TRP A 8 4.92 -2.59 9.44
CA TRP A 8 5.12 -3.13 8.10
C TRP A 8 3.86 -2.99 7.27
N LEU A 9 3.97 -2.35 6.11
CA LEU A 9 2.90 -2.17 5.13
C LEU A 9 2.83 -3.41 4.24
N MET A 10 1.63 -3.98 4.07
CA MET A 10 1.37 -5.03 3.09
C MET A 10 1.66 -4.50 1.68
N ILE A 11 2.43 -5.27 0.92
CA ILE A 11 2.72 -5.00 -0.49
C ILE A 11 1.62 -5.62 -1.33
N LYS A 12 0.78 -4.76 -1.91
CA LYS A 12 -0.31 -5.18 -2.78
C LYS A 12 0.21 -5.56 -4.18
N THR A 13 -0.40 -6.60 -4.72
CA THR A 13 -0.28 -7.09 -6.09
C THR A 13 -1.57 -6.80 -6.85
N GLY A 14 -1.61 -7.13 -8.15
CA GLY A 14 -2.81 -7.00 -8.98
C GLY A 14 -4.00 -7.84 -8.50
N ASP A 15 -3.73 -8.90 -7.72
CA ASP A 15 -4.75 -9.84 -7.23
C ASP A 15 -5.32 -9.45 -5.85
N ASP A 16 -4.82 -8.35 -5.25
CA ASP A 16 -5.24 -7.90 -3.92
C ASP A 16 -6.37 -6.88 -3.99
N TYR A 17 -7.60 -7.31 -3.69
CA TYR A 17 -8.79 -6.45 -3.67
C TYR A 17 -9.15 -5.88 -2.28
N CYS A 18 -8.32 -6.14 -1.26
CA CYS A 18 -8.51 -5.65 0.11
C CYS A 18 -8.07 -4.19 0.30
N SER A 19 -8.46 -3.58 1.43
CA SER A 19 -7.87 -2.31 1.88
C SER A 19 -6.40 -2.48 2.25
N PRO A 20 -5.58 -1.39 2.21
CA PRO A 20 -4.20 -1.45 2.65
C PRO A 20 -4.08 -1.91 4.12
N GLU A 21 -3.35 -3.02 4.31
CA GLU A 21 -3.11 -3.62 5.62
C GLU A 21 -1.71 -3.28 6.14
N PHE A 22 -1.59 -3.22 7.47
CA PHE A 22 -0.34 -3.13 8.18
C PHE A 22 -0.23 -4.25 9.22
N ILE A 23 1.00 -4.62 9.54
CA ILE A 23 1.32 -5.53 10.65
C ILE A 23 2.35 -4.96 11.62
N GLU A 24 2.24 -5.38 12.87
CA GLU A 24 3.24 -5.18 13.92
C GLU A 24 3.53 -6.50 14.64
N PHE A 25 4.78 -6.66 15.09
CA PHE A 25 5.21 -7.84 15.84
C PHE A 25 5.34 -7.50 17.32
N GLU A 26 4.60 -8.20 18.17
CA GLU A 26 4.67 -8.05 19.62
C GLU A 26 4.41 -9.40 20.31
N ASN A 27 5.24 -9.75 21.30
CA ASN A 27 5.05 -10.94 22.15
C ASN A 27 4.74 -12.24 21.38
N ASN A 28 5.51 -12.54 20.32
CA ASN A 28 5.31 -13.71 19.44
C ASN A 28 4.00 -13.70 18.63
N HIS A 29 3.35 -12.55 18.50
CA HIS A 29 2.15 -12.36 17.68
C HIS A 29 2.39 -11.33 16.58
N ILE A 30 1.67 -11.52 15.48
CA ILE A 30 1.52 -10.60 14.36
C ILE A 30 0.14 -9.98 14.53
N PHE A 31 0.11 -8.67 14.74
CA PHE A 31 -1.12 -7.90 14.88
C PHE A 31 -1.42 -7.18 13.58
N HIS A 32 -2.60 -7.41 13.03
CA HIS A 32 -3.05 -6.78 11.79
C HIS A 32 -3.86 -5.52 12.11
N PHE A 33 -3.69 -4.48 11.32
CA PHE A 33 -4.50 -3.28 11.43
C PHE A 33 -4.61 -2.54 10.10
N GLU A 34 -5.68 -1.77 9.98
CA GLU A 34 -5.90 -0.85 8.87
C GLU A 34 -5.65 0.59 9.34
N LEU A 35 -5.44 1.49 8.38
CA LEU A 35 -5.45 2.92 8.66
C LEU A 35 -6.80 3.52 8.33
N VAL A 36 -7.36 4.27 9.28
CA VAL A 36 -8.57 5.06 9.07
C VAL A 36 -8.27 6.54 9.21
N GLU A 37 -9.07 7.35 8.53
CA GLU A 37 -9.00 8.79 8.69
C GLU A 37 -9.44 9.18 10.11
N ALA A 38 -8.57 9.91 10.81
CA ALA A 38 -8.87 10.56 12.06
C ALA A 38 -9.08 12.06 11.83
N ASN A 39 -9.65 12.73 12.83
CA ASN A 39 -9.93 14.17 12.77
C ASN A 39 -8.69 14.98 12.34
N GLY A 40 -8.89 15.86 11.35
CA GLY A 40 -7.85 16.79 10.87
C GLY A 40 -6.86 16.18 9.86
N GLY A 41 -7.24 15.15 9.11
CA GLY A 41 -6.43 14.59 8.02
C GLY A 41 -5.21 13.79 8.49
N ARG A 42 -5.28 13.23 9.71
CA ARG A 42 -4.28 12.32 10.28
C ARG A 42 -4.77 10.89 10.16
N LEU A 43 -3.86 9.93 10.04
CA LEU A 43 -4.20 8.51 10.06
C LEU A 43 -4.12 7.94 11.48
N SER A 44 -5.10 7.12 11.85
CA SER A 44 -5.09 6.32 13.08
C SER A 44 -5.19 4.84 12.76
N LYS A 45 -4.67 4.02 13.69
CA LYS A 45 -4.79 2.57 13.62
C LYS A 45 -6.22 2.17 13.95
N LYS A 46 -6.83 1.37 13.09
CA LYS A 46 -8.00 0.56 13.40
C LYS A 46 -7.55 -0.88 13.51
N THR A 47 -7.35 -1.34 14.74
CA THR A 47 -6.98 -2.73 15.03
C THR A 47 -8.05 -3.67 14.48
N THR A 48 -7.64 -4.74 13.81
CA THR A 48 -8.55 -5.82 13.43
C THR A 48 -8.55 -6.88 14.53
N ASP A 49 -9.59 -7.71 14.60
CA ASP A 49 -9.61 -8.85 15.52
C ASP A 49 -8.63 -9.97 15.08
N TRP A 50 -7.93 -9.77 13.95
CA TRP A 50 -7.02 -10.74 13.39
C TRP A 50 -5.61 -10.60 13.98
N ASN A 51 -5.18 -11.67 14.64
CA ASN A 51 -3.79 -11.88 15.03
C ASN A 51 -3.40 -13.33 14.74
N GLU A 52 -2.11 -13.54 14.49
CA GLU A 52 -1.53 -14.87 14.29
C GLU A 52 -0.21 -14.99 15.06
N LYS A 53 0.17 -16.20 15.45
CA LYS A 53 1.45 -16.43 16.12
C LYS A 53 2.56 -16.57 15.09
N ILE A 54 3.58 -15.73 15.18
CA ILE A 54 4.70 -15.81 14.24
C ILE A 54 5.48 -17.14 14.36
N SER A 55 5.50 -17.77 15.53
CA SER A 55 6.12 -19.09 15.71
C SER A 55 5.43 -20.21 14.90
N GLU A 56 4.19 -19.99 14.49
CA GLU A 56 3.39 -20.93 13.69
C GLU A 56 3.41 -20.53 12.19
N SER A 57 3.94 -19.35 11.86
CA SER A 57 4.06 -18.85 10.48
C SER A 57 5.44 -19.17 9.88
N LYS A 58 5.46 -19.61 8.63
CA LYS A 58 6.68 -19.64 7.81
C LYS A 58 6.92 -18.23 7.27
N TYR A 59 8.15 -17.72 7.38
CA TYR A 59 8.51 -16.41 6.85
C TYR A 59 9.99 -16.33 6.45
N GLU A 60 10.31 -15.41 5.56
CA GLU A 60 11.68 -15.09 5.16
C GLU A 60 11.88 -13.59 4.98
N PHE A 61 13.11 -13.12 5.09
CA PHE A 61 13.44 -11.73 4.79
C PHE A 61 13.93 -11.64 3.34
N VAL A 62 13.12 -11.01 2.49
CA VAL A 62 13.48 -10.68 1.10
C VAL A 62 14.65 -9.69 1.08
N ASN A 63 14.64 -8.72 1.99
CA ASN A 63 15.76 -7.84 2.28
C ASN A 63 15.67 -7.31 3.73
N VAL A 64 16.48 -6.31 4.12
CA VAL A 64 16.47 -5.77 5.49
C VAL A 64 15.14 -5.10 5.89
N ASN A 65 14.42 -4.55 4.91
CA ASN A 65 13.17 -3.82 5.10
C ASN A 65 11.95 -4.57 4.56
N ARG A 66 12.11 -5.75 3.96
CA ARG A 66 10.98 -6.53 3.40
C ARG A 66 10.99 -7.96 3.90
N ILE A 67 9.85 -8.37 4.45
CA ILE A 67 9.58 -9.72 4.94
C ILE A 67 8.49 -10.35 4.08
N ARG A 68 8.60 -11.63 3.81
CA ARG A 68 7.60 -12.45 3.14
C ARG A 68 7.04 -13.44 4.15
N ILE A 69 5.73 -13.46 4.32
CA ILE A 69 5.02 -14.37 5.21
C ILE A 69 4.22 -15.35 4.34
N PHE A 70 4.33 -16.64 4.64
CA PHE A 70 3.64 -17.70 3.93
C PHE A 70 2.45 -18.19 4.78
N ARG A 71 1.26 -18.21 4.19
CA ARG A 71 0.02 -18.64 4.86
C ARG A 71 -0.67 -19.70 4.02
N MET A 72 -1.13 -20.76 4.69
CA MET A 72 -1.97 -21.76 4.04
C MET A 72 -3.39 -21.23 3.89
N GLY A 73 -3.88 -21.22 2.67
CA GLY A 73 -5.26 -20.92 2.33
C GLY A 73 -5.81 -21.95 1.35
N LYS A 74 -6.89 -21.58 0.66
CA LYS A 74 -7.53 -22.42 -0.35
C LYS A 74 -7.69 -21.67 -1.65
N THR A 75 -7.35 -22.32 -2.76
CA THR A 75 -7.70 -21.84 -4.11
C THR A 75 -8.96 -22.55 -4.56
N HIS A 76 -9.97 -21.78 -4.96
CA HIS A 76 -11.20 -22.29 -5.55
C HIS A 76 -11.20 -22.04 -7.05
N LYS A 77 -11.17 -23.10 -7.87
CA LYS A 77 -11.20 -23.03 -9.32
C LYS A 77 -12.55 -23.53 -9.84
N ILE A 78 -13.30 -22.65 -10.50
CA ILE A 78 -14.56 -23.00 -11.16
C ILE A 78 -14.22 -23.57 -12.55
N ILE A 79 -14.66 -24.79 -12.84
CA ILE A 79 -14.44 -25.49 -14.11
C ILE A 79 -15.66 -25.35 -15.02
N SER A 80 -16.86 -25.44 -14.44
CA SER A 80 -18.13 -25.26 -15.12
C SER A 80 -19.17 -24.68 -14.14
N GLU A 81 -20.41 -24.48 -14.57
CA GLU A 81 -21.49 -24.01 -13.70
C GLU A 81 -21.73 -24.92 -12.48
N THR A 82 -21.38 -26.21 -12.59
CA THR A 82 -21.62 -27.23 -11.55
C THR A 82 -20.35 -27.83 -10.98
N GLU A 83 -19.19 -27.62 -11.61
CA GLU A 83 -17.93 -28.22 -11.21
C GLU A 83 -16.94 -27.18 -10.70
N SER A 84 -16.37 -27.44 -9.53
CA SER A 84 -15.26 -26.67 -8.98
C SER A 84 -14.27 -27.57 -8.26
N ILE A 85 -13.01 -27.17 -8.26
CA ILE A 85 -11.93 -27.79 -7.49
C ILE A 85 -11.52 -26.83 -6.39
N THR A 86 -11.34 -27.35 -5.19
CA THR A 86 -10.73 -26.62 -4.07
C THR A 86 -9.46 -27.34 -3.67
N GLU A 87 -8.35 -26.61 -3.63
CA GLU A 87 -7.05 -27.14 -3.23
C GLU A 87 -6.40 -26.26 -2.17
N ASP A 88 -5.62 -26.88 -1.28
CA ASP A 88 -4.82 -26.15 -0.31
C ASP A 88 -3.65 -25.48 -1.03
N THR A 89 -3.46 -24.18 -0.79
CA THR A 89 -2.46 -23.36 -1.48
C THR A 89 -1.67 -22.54 -0.47
N GLU A 90 -0.35 -22.52 -0.59
CA GLU A 90 0.51 -21.62 0.17
C GLU A 90 0.55 -20.25 -0.52
N PHE A 91 0.05 -19.22 0.14
CA PHE A 91 0.09 -17.83 -0.33
C PHE A 91 1.26 -17.10 0.31
N ALA A 92 2.00 -16.35 -0.49
CA ALA A 92 3.08 -15.50 -0.02
C ALA A 92 2.65 -14.03 -0.04
N THR A 93 2.74 -13.36 1.11
CA THR A 93 2.46 -11.93 1.23
C THR A 93 3.71 -11.20 1.67
N ASP A 94 4.11 -10.20 0.88
CA ASP A 94 5.22 -9.32 1.22
C ASP A 94 4.73 -8.17 2.11
N TYR A 95 5.54 -7.83 3.10
CA TYR A 95 5.36 -6.64 3.92
C TYR A 95 6.65 -5.84 3.95
N GLU A 96 6.55 -4.53 3.79
CA GLU A 96 7.69 -3.62 3.82
C GLU A 96 7.64 -2.68 5.01
N ARG A 97 8.75 -2.56 5.72
CA ARG A 97 8.86 -1.73 6.91
C ARG A 97 8.79 -0.25 6.53
N ILE A 98 7.94 0.47 7.24
CA ILE A 98 7.82 1.92 7.11
C ILE A 98 8.80 2.63 8.07
N PHE A 99 9.28 3.79 7.63
CA PHE A 99 10.13 4.67 8.40
C PHE A 99 9.71 6.12 8.10
N PRO A 100 9.94 7.07 9.03
CA PRO A 100 9.71 8.47 8.74
C PRO A 100 10.36 8.89 7.43
N THR A 101 9.60 9.59 6.60
CA THR A 101 10.08 10.08 5.30
C THR A 101 11.21 11.07 5.53
N LYS A 102 12.31 10.91 4.81
CA LYS A 102 13.42 11.87 4.83
C LYS A 102 13.04 13.09 3.99
N THR A 103 12.79 14.22 4.64
CA THR A 103 12.47 15.48 3.96
C THR A 103 12.59 16.67 4.91
N GLU A 104 12.95 17.83 4.37
CA GLU A 104 12.85 19.13 5.05
C GLU A 104 11.59 19.91 4.62
N LEU A 105 10.80 19.35 3.70
CA LEU A 105 9.62 19.98 3.15
C LEU A 105 8.43 19.84 4.08
N SER A 106 7.63 20.90 4.19
CA SER A 106 6.31 20.82 4.82
C SER A 106 5.32 20.04 3.96
N LYS A 107 4.25 19.52 4.58
CA LYS A 107 3.14 18.85 3.87
C LYS A 107 2.65 19.66 2.66
N LYS A 108 2.48 20.98 2.83
CA LYS A 108 1.99 21.87 1.76
C LYS A 108 2.97 22.02 0.60
N GLN A 109 4.28 22.01 0.88
CA GLN A 109 5.30 22.02 -0.16
C GLN A 109 5.26 20.72 -0.95
N ILE A 110 5.17 19.57 -0.26
CA ILE A 110 5.06 18.26 -0.92
C ILE A 110 3.80 18.18 -1.80
N GLU A 111 2.66 18.65 -1.31
CA GLU A 111 1.41 18.67 -2.09
C GLU A 111 1.45 19.57 -3.33
N ALA A 112 2.39 20.52 -3.38
CA ALA A 112 2.57 21.42 -4.52
C ALA A 112 3.54 20.88 -5.58
N LEU A 113 4.30 19.83 -5.27
CA LEU A 113 5.23 19.20 -6.21
C LEU A 113 4.47 18.29 -7.19
N GLU A 114 5.05 18.15 -8.38
CA GLU A 114 4.57 17.24 -9.42
C GLU A 114 5.75 16.43 -9.92
N PHE A 115 5.65 15.10 -9.81
CA PHE A 115 6.67 14.18 -10.33
C PHE A 115 6.06 13.20 -11.33
N LYS A 116 6.93 12.61 -12.14
CA LYS A 116 6.61 11.47 -12.98
C LYS A 116 7.45 10.30 -12.54
N ALA A 117 6.76 9.21 -12.19
CA ALA A 117 7.42 7.93 -11.95
C ALA A 117 7.18 7.01 -13.14
N GLU A 118 8.08 6.05 -13.34
CA GLU A 118 7.89 4.97 -14.30
C GLU A 118 8.05 3.62 -13.59
N TRP A 119 7.06 2.75 -13.74
CA TRP A 119 7.10 1.39 -13.21
C TRP A 119 6.46 0.43 -14.21
N ASN A 120 7.16 -0.65 -14.55
CA ASN A 120 6.71 -1.63 -15.54
C ASN A 120 6.30 -1.00 -16.91
N ASN A 121 7.06 0.00 -17.37
CA ASN A 121 6.76 0.82 -18.57
C ASN A 121 5.47 1.67 -18.48
N GLU A 122 4.82 1.74 -17.32
CA GLU A 122 3.69 2.62 -17.07
C GLU A 122 4.16 3.91 -16.41
N LYS A 123 3.69 5.04 -16.95
CA LYS A 123 3.97 6.37 -16.41
C LYS A 123 2.93 6.72 -15.35
N ILE A 124 3.39 6.95 -14.13
CA ILE A 124 2.54 7.24 -12.98
C ILE A 124 2.75 8.72 -12.61
N PRO A 125 1.75 9.60 -12.87
CA PRO A 125 1.82 10.98 -12.44
C PRO A 125 1.61 11.05 -10.92
N ILE A 126 2.58 11.61 -10.21
CA ILE A 126 2.48 11.88 -8.76
C ILE A 126 2.05 13.33 -8.60
N ILE A 127 0.74 13.55 -8.58
CA ILE A 127 0.14 14.87 -8.44
C ILE A 127 -0.94 14.80 -7.36
N PHE A 128 -0.72 15.51 -6.26
CA PHE A 128 -1.61 15.47 -5.10
C PHE A 128 -2.87 16.32 -5.30
N ASN A 129 -3.99 15.87 -4.74
CA ASN A 129 -5.25 16.60 -4.67
C ASN A 129 -5.84 17.00 -6.04
N LYS A 130 -5.46 16.30 -7.12
CA LYS A 130 -6.03 16.44 -8.46
C LYS A 130 -6.64 15.12 -8.94
N GLY A 131 -7.68 15.22 -9.75
CA GLY A 131 -8.32 14.05 -10.37
C GLY A 131 -7.41 13.44 -11.46
N LEU A 132 -7.05 12.18 -11.28
CA LEU A 132 -6.12 11.44 -12.14
C LEU A 132 -6.78 10.88 -13.42
N ASP A 133 -8.11 10.80 -13.42
CA ASP A 133 -8.87 10.24 -14.53
C ASP A 133 -8.67 11.01 -15.86
N SER A 134 -8.74 10.27 -16.97
CA SER A 134 -8.78 10.87 -18.31
C SER A 134 -10.05 11.72 -18.51
N SER A 135 -10.06 12.59 -19.51
CA SER A 135 -11.22 13.44 -19.81
C SER A 135 -12.50 12.62 -20.04
N THR A 136 -12.38 11.50 -20.76
CA THR A 136 -13.49 10.58 -21.02
C THR A 136 -14.01 9.94 -19.73
N ILE A 137 -13.12 9.48 -18.85
CA ILE A 137 -13.51 8.88 -17.57
C ILE A 137 -14.13 9.92 -16.65
N LYS A 138 -13.60 11.15 -16.62
CA LYS A 138 -14.20 12.28 -15.88
C LYS A 138 -15.63 12.58 -16.31
N GLU A 139 -15.94 12.51 -17.61
CA GLU A 139 -17.31 12.69 -18.09
C GLU A 139 -18.24 11.56 -17.63
N ILE A 140 -17.78 10.30 -17.70
CA ILE A 140 -18.52 9.14 -17.21
C ILE A 140 -18.76 9.26 -15.71
N ASN A 141 -17.74 9.59 -14.92
CA ASN A 141 -17.84 9.76 -13.47
C ASN A 141 -18.85 10.86 -13.11
N LYS A 142 -18.86 11.98 -13.84
CA LYS A 142 -19.87 13.03 -13.68
C LYS A 142 -21.29 12.52 -13.93
N ARG A 143 -21.51 11.70 -14.97
CA ARG A 143 -22.83 11.10 -15.28
C ARG A 143 -23.28 10.11 -14.21
N LEU A 144 -22.32 9.42 -13.56
CA LEU A 144 -22.58 8.41 -12.53
C LEU A 144 -22.50 8.96 -11.10
N ASN A 145 -22.32 10.28 -10.91
CA ASN A 145 -22.10 10.92 -9.60
C ASN A 145 -20.96 10.27 -8.79
N ARG A 146 -19.83 10.01 -9.48
CA ARG A 146 -18.61 9.40 -8.93
C ARG A 146 -17.51 10.45 -8.82
N GLU A 147 -16.74 10.40 -7.73
CA GLU A 147 -15.59 11.30 -7.53
C GLU A 147 -14.44 10.94 -8.48
N GLY A 148 -14.30 9.65 -8.80
CA GLY A 148 -13.20 9.14 -9.59
C GLY A 148 -11.91 8.96 -8.79
N GLN A 149 -10.80 8.87 -9.51
CA GLN A 149 -9.49 8.62 -8.91
C GLN A 149 -8.75 9.91 -8.54
N LYS A 150 -8.15 9.92 -7.36
CA LYS A 150 -7.27 11.00 -6.89
C LYS A 150 -6.13 10.45 -6.05
N LEU A 151 -5.04 11.20 -5.98
CA LEU A 151 -3.89 10.90 -5.13
C LEU A 151 -3.85 11.89 -3.97
N VAL A 152 -3.80 11.38 -2.75
CA VAL A 152 -3.87 12.17 -1.51
C VAL A 152 -2.59 11.95 -0.71
N LEU A 153 -2.00 13.04 -0.21
CA LEU A 153 -0.85 12.96 0.68
C LEU A 153 -1.31 12.67 2.10
N GLU A 154 -1.05 11.47 2.57
CA GLU A 154 -1.39 11.04 3.92
C GLU A 154 -0.11 10.86 4.76
N ASN A 155 -0.24 11.01 6.08
CA ASN A 155 0.87 10.82 6.99
C ASN A 155 0.49 9.87 8.12
N PHE A 156 1.36 8.90 8.37
CA PHE A 156 1.24 8.01 9.52
C PHE A 156 2.62 7.81 10.17
N GLN A 157 2.72 8.21 11.43
CA GLN A 157 3.96 8.17 12.23
C GLN A 157 5.19 8.76 11.52
N GLY A 158 4.99 9.88 10.81
CA GLY A 158 6.07 10.55 10.08
C GLY A 158 6.39 9.95 8.70
N THR A 159 5.77 8.81 8.33
CA THR A 159 5.85 8.28 6.96
C THR A 159 4.77 8.96 6.11
N TYR A 160 5.17 9.57 5.01
CA TYR A 160 4.24 10.06 3.99
C TYR A 160 3.88 8.97 2.99
N PHE A 161 2.63 8.99 2.55
CA PHE A 161 2.10 8.09 1.54
C PHE A 161 1.40 8.88 0.43
N ALA A 162 1.71 8.52 -0.82
CA ALA A 162 0.90 8.82 -1.98
C ALA A 162 -0.24 7.80 -2.03
N SER A 163 -1.39 8.21 -1.51
CA SER A 163 -2.53 7.33 -1.28
C SER A 163 -3.50 7.43 -2.45
N ILE A 164 -3.75 6.33 -3.13
CA ILE A 164 -4.66 6.31 -4.29
C ILE A 164 -6.05 6.03 -3.77
N TYR A 165 -6.94 6.99 -4.02
CA TYR A 165 -8.36 6.90 -3.74
C TYR A 165 -9.13 6.68 -5.03
N ASP A 166 -10.19 5.87 -4.95
CA ASP A 166 -11.18 5.68 -6.00
C ASP A 166 -12.57 5.80 -5.38
N ASN A 167 -13.32 6.84 -5.77
CA ASN A 167 -14.67 7.13 -5.26
C ASN A 167 -14.74 7.22 -3.73
N GLY A 168 -13.76 7.89 -3.11
CA GLY A 168 -13.69 8.09 -1.66
C GLY A 168 -13.11 6.90 -0.88
N GLU A 169 -12.85 5.76 -1.53
CA GLU A 169 -12.22 4.60 -0.90
C GLU A 169 -10.72 4.55 -1.18
N ARG A 170 -9.91 4.32 -0.14
CA ARG A 170 -8.47 4.12 -0.29
C ARG A 170 -8.20 2.73 -0.89
N ARG A 171 -7.63 2.69 -2.09
CA ARG A 171 -7.28 1.46 -2.81
C ARG A 171 -5.88 0.96 -2.49
N THR A 172 -4.90 1.85 -2.51
CA THR A 172 -3.49 1.50 -2.26
C THR A 172 -2.71 2.65 -1.63
N LEU A 173 -1.57 2.31 -1.02
CA LEU A 173 -0.63 3.23 -0.41
C LEU A 173 0.73 3.05 -1.06
N ILE A 174 1.27 4.11 -1.66
CA ILE A 174 2.65 4.14 -2.12
C ILE A 174 3.43 4.94 -1.08
N GLY A 175 4.39 4.30 -0.41
CA GLY A 175 5.19 4.95 0.62
C GLY A 175 6.24 5.87 0.02
N ILE A 176 6.55 6.97 0.70
CA ILE A 176 7.59 7.91 0.29
C ILE A 176 8.77 7.76 1.24
N ARG A 177 9.89 7.24 0.73
CA ARG A 177 11.13 7.05 1.51
C ARG A 177 11.85 8.38 1.74
N GLU A 178 11.96 9.15 0.68
CA GLU A 178 12.71 10.41 0.61
C GLU A 178 12.02 11.31 -0.41
N ILE A 179 11.97 12.61 -0.13
CA ILE A 179 11.39 13.60 -1.04
C ILE A 179 12.03 14.98 -0.81
N ASP A 180 12.43 15.59 -1.90
CA ASP A 180 12.92 16.97 -1.98
C ASP A 180 12.22 17.71 -3.15
N GLU A 181 12.73 18.86 -3.57
CA GLU A 181 12.14 19.65 -4.65
C GLU A 181 12.36 19.05 -6.04
N GLU A 182 13.33 18.15 -6.20
CA GLU A 182 13.75 17.58 -7.48
C GLU A 182 13.27 16.15 -7.69
N LYS A 183 13.12 15.37 -6.60
CA LYS A 183 12.78 13.95 -6.71
C LYS A 183 12.03 13.39 -5.50
N ALA A 184 11.43 12.23 -5.72
CA ALA A 184 10.91 11.36 -4.67
C ALA A 184 11.36 9.91 -4.88
N ILE A 185 11.77 9.25 -3.80
CA ILE A 185 11.98 7.79 -3.77
C ILE A 185 10.72 7.15 -3.18
N LEU A 186 10.02 6.39 -4.01
CA LEU A 186 8.78 5.71 -3.66
C LEU A 186 9.05 4.24 -3.36
N PHE A 187 8.32 3.65 -2.40
CA PHE A 187 8.38 2.22 -2.07
C PHE A 187 6.98 1.63 -1.99
N GLY A 188 6.90 0.30 -1.93
CA GLY A 188 5.63 -0.43 -1.88
C GLY A 188 5.30 -1.21 -3.15
N PHE A 189 6.27 -1.39 -4.06
CA PHE A 189 6.05 -2.09 -5.32
C PHE A 189 6.21 -3.61 -5.15
N PRO A 190 5.36 -4.44 -5.80
CA PRO A 190 5.39 -5.90 -5.65
C PRO A 190 6.59 -6.57 -6.32
N GLU A 191 7.17 -5.92 -7.32
CA GLU A 191 8.28 -6.45 -8.12
C GLU A 191 9.50 -5.53 -8.07
N LYS A 192 10.65 -6.07 -8.50
CA LYS A 192 11.88 -5.28 -8.59
C LYS A 192 11.80 -4.25 -9.73
N PRO A 193 12.34 -3.04 -9.55
CA PRO A 193 12.91 -2.54 -8.29
C PRO A 193 11.79 -2.21 -7.30
N TYR A 194 11.90 -2.72 -6.06
CA TYR A 194 10.87 -2.55 -5.02
C TYR A 194 10.67 -1.10 -4.57
N GLU A 195 11.58 -0.23 -5.01
CA GLU A 195 11.54 1.22 -4.90
C GLU A 195 11.71 1.82 -6.29
N ILE A 196 11.02 2.94 -6.56
CA ILE A 196 11.15 3.67 -7.82
C ILE A 196 11.51 5.13 -7.55
N LEU A 197 12.21 5.73 -8.50
CA LEU A 197 12.51 7.14 -8.52
C LEU A 197 11.43 7.88 -9.32
N ALA A 198 10.97 9.00 -8.79
CA ALA A 198 10.09 9.94 -9.47
C ALA A 198 10.78 11.31 -9.56
N GLU A 199 10.77 11.91 -10.74
CA GLU A 199 11.42 13.20 -11.09
C GLU A 199 10.47 14.09 -11.91
#